data_AF-A0A952UKR8-F1
#
_entry.id   AF-A0A952UKR8-F1
#
_cell.length_a   1.000
_cell.length_b   1.000
_cell.length_c   1.000
_cell.angle_alpha   90.00
_cell.angle_beta   90.00
_cell.angle_gamma   90.00
#
_symmetry.space_group_name_H-M   'P 1'
#
loop_
_entity.id
_entity.type
_entity.pdbx_description
1 polymer ?
#
loop_
_entity_poly.entity_id
_entity_poly.type
_entity_poly.pdbx_seq_one_letter_code
_entity_poly.pdbx_strand_id
1 'polypeptide(L)'
;MVKTTRKGTVYLVGAGPGDPKLLTLRGKECLEQADVVLYDYLANEALLQYVPRTAERLYVGRRGRGHYRDQSEINRVLIDQARAGKCVVRLKGGDPFVFGRGGEEAEAVAAAGLDYEVVPGVTAAVAAPAYAGIPVTHRTLASTVTFITGHEDPTKERSSIEWTRLATVHGTLVFLMGMTNLPKIVQCLRAEGKDGSTPVAVIRWGTRVSQRTVVGTLDDIVEKAAAAHMEPPTVIVVGEVVRLRPQLNWFEQRPLFGKRILVTRPKPQAAEFSDLIQAQGGEAVECPTIEIAPPEDQAPLDAALARLSTYNWLIFTSVNGVGPFMTRLLSTQRDVRALAGLTICCIGPRTAEALAAYGLRADVIPEQFQAEGILDSLAGRQLRGAKVLIPRALVARELLPEQLRAQGAEVDVVPVYRTILPTVALDHLVGQLGAGEIDVISFTSSSTVRNFVGLFPSKDELLRLIGETTIACIGPITAATAREAGLTVHVMAAENTMPALAEAIVRHVEHQRDRRPASANR
;
A
#
# COMPACT_ATOMS: atom_id res chain seq x y z
N MET A 1 -33.20 -19.30 28.66
CA MET A 1 -32.14 -18.30 28.40
C MET A 1 -32.28 -17.84 26.96
N VAL A 2 -32.74 -16.62 26.73
CA VAL A 2 -32.75 -16.02 25.39
C VAL A 2 -31.28 -15.77 25.05
N LYS A 3 -30.68 -16.55 24.15
CA LYS A 3 -29.42 -16.17 23.52
C LYS A 3 -29.72 -14.87 22.78
N THR A 4 -29.33 -13.73 23.34
CA THR A 4 -29.23 -12.48 22.58
C THR A 4 -28.18 -12.71 21.51
N THR A 5 -28.61 -13.16 20.33
CA THR A 5 -27.80 -13.15 19.12
C THR A 5 -27.40 -11.70 18.90
N ARG A 6 -26.13 -11.40 19.16
CA ARG A 6 -25.56 -10.07 18.93
C ARG A 6 -25.78 -9.76 17.44
N LYS A 7 -26.64 -8.79 17.14
CA LYS A 7 -26.83 -8.32 15.77
C LYS A 7 -25.50 -7.72 15.31
N GLY A 8 -25.09 -8.06 14.09
CA GLY A 8 -23.92 -7.46 13.46
C GLY A 8 -24.18 -6.01 13.08
N THR A 9 -23.12 -5.28 12.75
CA THR A 9 -23.18 -3.87 12.35
C THR A 9 -22.65 -3.72 10.93
N VAL A 10 -23.31 -2.87 10.13
CA VAL A 10 -22.85 -2.52 8.79
C VAL A 10 -22.15 -1.16 8.80
N TYR A 11 -20.91 -1.09 8.31
CA TYR A 11 -20.17 0.16 8.12
C TYR A 11 -20.13 0.51 6.64
N LEU A 12 -20.70 1.65 6.26
CA LEU A 12 -20.57 2.22 4.92
C LEU A 12 -19.36 3.15 4.92
N VAL A 13 -18.22 2.68 4.39
CA VAL A 13 -16.93 3.36 4.53
C VAL A 13 -16.47 3.95 3.20
N GLY A 14 -16.16 5.25 3.20
CA GLY A 14 -15.50 5.91 2.08
C GLY A 14 -14.02 5.55 1.98
N ALA A 15 -13.64 4.94 0.86
CA ALA A 15 -12.27 4.52 0.55
C ALA A 15 -11.36 5.68 0.12
N GLY A 16 -11.94 6.85 -0.17
CA GLY A 16 -11.22 7.94 -0.83
C GLY A 16 -11.08 7.75 -2.35
N PRO A 17 -10.44 8.69 -3.06
CA PRO A 17 -10.41 8.74 -4.52
C PRO A 17 -9.41 7.78 -5.19
N GLY A 18 -8.44 7.26 -4.44
CA GLY A 18 -7.41 6.37 -4.98
C GLY A 18 -6.20 6.22 -4.06
N ASP A 19 -5.59 7.34 -3.67
CA ASP A 19 -4.44 7.35 -2.74
C ASP A 19 -4.83 6.68 -1.40
N PRO A 20 -4.17 5.58 -1.00
CA PRO A 20 -4.46 4.89 0.26
C PRO A 20 -4.32 5.79 1.50
N LYS A 21 -3.49 6.84 1.43
CA LYS A 21 -3.30 7.80 2.54
C LYS A 21 -4.47 8.77 2.72
N LEU A 22 -5.44 8.78 1.80
CA LEU A 22 -6.68 9.52 1.93
C LEU A 22 -7.82 8.71 2.58
N LEU A 23 -7.55 7.47 3.01
CA LEU A 23 -8.46 6.75 3.91
C LEU A 23 -8.52 7.47 5.26
N THR A 24 -9.72 7.64 5.81
CA THR A 24 -9.89 8.22 7.14
C THR A 24 -9.41 7.25 8.22
N LEU A 25 -8.94 7.78 9.36
CA LEU A 25 -8.55 6.93 10.50
C LEU A 25 -9.71 6.01 10.93
N ARG A 26 -10.93 6.54 10.97
CA ARG A 26 -12.13 5.75 11.24
C ARG A 26 -12.37 4.66 10.20
N GLY A 27 -12.13 4.94 8.91
CA GLY A 27 -12.23 3.94 7.86
C GLY A 27 -11.23 2.81 8.05
N LYS A 28 -9.99 3.12 8.45
CA LYS A 28 -8.96 2.12 8.79
C LYS A 28 -9.38 1.26 9.98
N GLU A 29 -9.84 1.87 11.07
CA GLU A 29 -10.34 1.15 12.25
C GLU A 29 -11.46 0.16 11.89
N CYS A 30 -12.40 0.57 11.03
CA CYS A 30 -13.48 -0.30 10.58
C CYS A 30 -12.95 -1.49 9.76
N LEU A 31 -12.00 -1.26 8.85
CA LEU A 31 -11.37 -2.33 8.07
C LEU A 31 -10.63 -3.34 8.96
N GLU A 32 -9.92 -2.86 9.99
CA GLU A 32 -9.15 -3.69 10.94
C GLU A 32 -10.05 -4.58 11.82
N GLN A 33 -11.33 -4.23 11.96
CA GLN A 33 -12.32 -4.97 12.77
C GLN A 33 -13.31 -5.76 11.92
N ALA A 34 -13.18 -5.73 10.59
CA ALA A 34 -14.15 -6.34 9.69
C ALA A 34 -14.09 -7.87 9.75
N ASP A 35 -15.26 -8.51 9.82
CA ASP A 35 -15.41 -9.95 9.55
C ASP A 35 -15.66 -10.20 8.06
N VAL A 36 -16.29 -9.25 7.37
CA VAL A 36 -16.59 -9.29 5.94
C VAL A 36 -16.39 -7.90 5.33
N VAL A 37 -15.71 -7.81 4.18
CA VAL A 37 -15.53 -6.58 3.43
C VAL A 37 -16.09 -6.71 2.02
N LEU A 38 -17.09 -5.91 1.69
CA LEU A 38 -17.63 -5.76 0.33
C LEU A 38 -16.99 -4.53 -0.32
N TYR A 39 -16.20 -4.72 -1.37
CA TYR A 39 -15.51 -3.64 -2.07
C TYR A 39 -15.80 -3.64 -3.58
N ASP A 40 -15.72 -2.47 -4.20
CA ASP A 40 -15.97 -2.29 -5.63
C ASP A 40 -14.72 -1.84 -6.41
N TYR A 41 -14.88 -1.64 -7.71
CA TYR A 41 -13.80 -1.30 -8.64
C TYR A 41 -13.04 -0.01 -8.29
N LEU A 42 -13.72 0.97 -7.67
CA LEU A 42 -13.13 2.27 -7.39
C LEU A 42 -12.36 2.30 -6.06
N ALA A 43 -12.65 1.37 -5.15
CA ALA A 43 -11.86 1.18 -3.95
C ALA A 43 -10.47 0.64 -4.31
N ASN A 44 -9.41 1.31 -3.85
CA ASN A 44 -8.04 0.83 -4.06
C ASN A 44 -7.81 -0.46 -3.27
N GLU A 45 -7.42 -1.55 -3.94
CA GLU A 45 -7.16 -2.84 -3.30
C GLU A 45 -6.03 -2.78 -2.27
N ALA A 46 -5.13 -1.79 -2.36
CA ALA A 46 -4.11 -1.55 -1.34
C ALA A 46 -4.72 -1.32 0.06
N LEU A 47 -5.96 -0.86 0.16
CA LEU A 47 -6.67 -0.69 1.45
C LEU A 47 -7.04 -2.04 2.10
N LEU A 48 -7.16 -3.11 1.32
CA LEU A 48 -7.47 -4.45 1.83
C LEU A 48 -6.34 -5.04 2.67
N GLN A 49 -5.17 -4.39 2.70
CA GLN A 49 -4.08 -4.77 3.61
C GLN A 49 -4.46 -4.62 5.09
N TYR A 50 -5.37 -3.70 5.42
CA TYR A 50 -5.85 -3.48 6.79
C TYR A 50 -6.87 -4.54 7.23
N VAL A 51 -7.43 -5.29 6.27
CA VAL A 51 -8.48 -6.27 6.52
C VAL A 51 -7.87 -7.54 7.13
N PRO A 52 -8.38 -8.04 8.27
CA PRO A 52 -7.91 -9.27 8.88
C PRO A 52 -7.82 -10.43 7.88
N ARG A 53 -6.80 -11.27 8.01
CA ARG A 53 -6.62 -12.44 7.12
C ARG A 53 -7.77 -13.45 7.22
N THR A 54 -8.46 -13.47 8.37
CA THR A 54 -9.62 -14.32 8.64
C THR A 54 -10.93 -13.76 8.09
N ALA A 55 -10.94 -12.50 7.66
CA ALA A 55 -12.13 -11.84 7.15
C ALA A 55 -12.41 -12.21 5.70
N GLU A 56 -13.69 -12.35 5.37
CA GLU A 56 -14.15 -12.64 4.01
C GLU A 56 -14.09 -11.37 3.14
N ARG A 57 -13.49 -11.46 1.95
CA ARG A 57 -13.35 -10.33 1.02
C ARG A 57 -14.21 -10.59 -0.21
N LEU A 58 -15.24 -9.77 -0.39
CA LEU A 58 -16.24 -9.93 -1.43
C LEU A 58 -16.15 -8.77 -2.43
N TYR A 59 -15.68 -9.07 -3.63
CA TYR A 59 -15.72 -8.11 -4.73
C TYR A 59 -17.15 -7.99 -5.27
N VAL A 60 -17.71 -6.78 -5.24
CA VAL A 60 -19.07 -6.46 -5.71
C VAL A 60 -19.08 -5.42 -6.85
N GLY A 61 -17.90 -5.06 -7.35
CA GLY A 61 -17.74 -4.10 -8.43
C GLY A 61 -18.10 -4.64 -9.81
N ARG A 62 -18.36 -3.74 -10.75
CA ARG A 62 -18.55 -4.07 -12.17
C ARG A 62 -17.19 -4.12 -12.86
N ARG A 63 -16.71 -5.32 -13.23
CA ARG A 63 -15.51 -5.50 -14.06
C ARG A 63 -15.91 -6.22 -15.36
N GLY A 64 -15.84 -5.50 -16.49
CA GLY A 64 -16.14 -6.08 -17.81
C GLY A 64 -17.62 -6.44 -18.06
N ARG A 65 -17.87 -7.33 -19.04
CA ARG A 65 -19.22 -7.70 -19.55
C ARG A 65 -19.84 -8.97 -18.90
N GLY A 66 -19.54 -9.31 -17.63
CA GLY A 66 -19.94 -10.58 -16.97
C GLY A 66 -21.29 -10.57 -16.23
N HIS A 67 -21.67 -11.66 -15.52
CA HIS A 67 -22.88 -11.69 -14.68
C HIS A 67 -22.70 -10.78 -13.45
N TYR A 68 -23.61 -9.82 -13.27
CA TYR A 68 -23.49 -8.74 -12.31
C TYR A 68 -24.37 -8.96 -11.09
N ARG A 69 -23.91 -8.48 -9.92
CA ARG A 69 -24.80 -8.25 -8.80
C ARG A 69 -25.56 -6.95 -9.02
N ASP A 70 -26.88 -7.03 -9.05
CA ASP A 70 -27.70 -5.84 -8.96
C ASP A 70 -27.57 -5.20 -7.55
N GLN A 71 -28.05 -3.97 -7.39
CA GLN A 71 -27.97 -3.29 -6.10
C GLN A 71 -28.75 -4.05 -5.01
N SER A 72 -29.86 -4.70 -5.38
CA SER A 72 -30.68 -5.46 -4.43
C SER A 72 -29.92 -6.67 -3.87
N GLU A 73 -29.08 -7.31 -4.68
CA GLU A 73 -28.23 -8.42 -4.27
C GLU A 73 -27.10 -7.94 -3.36
N ILE A 74 -26.48 -6.79 -3.65
CA ILE A 74 -25.48 -6.17 -2.75
C ILE A 74 -26.14 -5.88 -1.39
N ASN A 75 -27.31 -5.25 -1.40
CA ASN A 75 -28.07 -4.94 -0.18
C ASN A 75 -28.40 -6.22 0.60
N ARG A 76 -28.85 -7.27 -0.09
CA ARG A 76 -29.15 -8.57 0.53
C ARG A 76 -27.91 -9.18 1.19
N VAL A 77 -26.75 -9.14 0.52
CA VAL A 77 -25.49 -9.67 1.09
C VAL A 77 -25.09 -8.89 2.35
N LEU A 78 -25.22 -7.55 2.36
CA LEU A 78 -24.96 -6.74 3.54
C LEU A 78 -25.86 -7.16 4.72
N ILE A 79 -27.16 -7.28 4.46
CA ILE A 79 -28.17 -7.63 5.46
C ILE A 79 -27.95 -9.05 6.00
N ASP A 80 -27.70 -10.03 5.12
CA ASP A 80 -27.54 -11.43 5.52
C ASP A 80 -26.28 -11.64 6.37
N GLN A 81 -25.16 -11.01 6.00
CA GLN A 81 -23.91 -11.08 6.77
C GLN A 81 -24.06 -10.41 8.13
N ALA A 82 -24.74 -9.26 8.22
CA ALA A 82 -25.00 -8.58 9.49
C ALA A 82 -26.00 -9.36 10.38
N ARG A 83 -27.01 -10.01 9.79
CA ARG A 83 -27.92 -10.93 10.51
C ARG A 83 -27.20 -12.13 11.10
N ALA A 84 -26.12 -12.58 10.45
CA ALA A 84 -25.24 -13.62 10.98
C ALA A 84 -24.33 -13.13 12.13
N GLY A 85 -24.49 -11.88 12.59
CA GLY A 85 -23.74 -11.33 13.72
C GLY A 85 -22.37 -10.76 13.36
N LYS A 86 -22.06 -10.62 12.07
CA LYS A 86 -20.75 -10.18 11.58
C LYS A 86 -20.61 -8.65 11.56
N CYS A 87 -19.39 -8.17 11.75
CA CYS A 87 -18.96 -6.81 11.42
C CYS A 87 -18.76 -6.72 9.89
N VAL A 88 -19.67 -6.01 9.20
CA VAL A 88 -19.67 -5.93 7.74
C VAL A 88 -19.22 -4.55 7.30
N VAL A 89 -18.16 -4.46 6.50
CA VAL A 89 -17.71 -3.20 5.91
C VAL A 89 -18.05 -3.16 4.43
N ARG A 90 -18.83 -2.17 4.01
CA ARG A 90 -19.03 -1.80 2.60
C ARG A 90 -18.05 -0.70 2.24
N LEU A 91 -16.94 -1.06 1.61
CA LEU A 91 -15.88 -0.14 1.19
C LEU A 91 -16.20 0.44 -0.20
N LYS A 92 -16.47 1.75 -0.26
CA LYS A 92 -16.95 2.44 -1.47
C LYS A 92 -15.93 3.46 -1.95
N GLY A 93 -15.66 3.53 -3.25
CA GLY A 93 -14.79 4.57 -3.80
C GLY A 93 -15.28 5.99 -3.49
N GLY A 94 -14.36 6.88 -3.12
CA GLY A 94 -14.68 8.26 -2.74
C GLY A 94 -15.40 8.34 -1.39
N ASP A 95 -16.58 8.94 -1.40
CA ASP A 95 -17.45 9.11 -0.23
C ASP A 95 -18.76 8.30 -0.42
N PRO A 96 -19.29 7.63 0.61
CA PRO A 96 -20.50 6.82 0.48
C PRO A 96 -21.73 7.59 -0.06
N PHE A 97 -21.85 8.87 0.28
CA PHE A 97 -23.04 9.69 0.02
C PHE A 97 -22.88 10.68 -1.14
N VAL A 98 -21.68 10.81 -1.73
CA VAL A 98 -21.48 11.60 -2.95
C VAL A 98 -21.57 10.71 -4.19
N PHE A 99 -22.78 10.59 -4.75
CA PHE A 99 -23.12 9.76 -5.92
C PHE A 99 -22.67 8.28 -5.82
N GLY A 100 -22.42 7.78 -4.61
CA GLY A 100 -21.99 6.41 -4.35
C GLY A 100 -23.14 5.43 -4.07
N ARG A 101 -24.40 5.90 -4.05
CA ARG A 101 -25.59 5.11 -3.65
C ARG A 101 -25.57 4.58 -2.22
N GLY A 102 -24.73 5.15 -1.34
CA GLY A 102 -24.68 4.75 0.07
C GLY A 102 -26.00 5.01 0.80
N GLY A 103 -26.80 6.01 0.38
CA GLY A 103 -28.12 6.27 0.94
C GLY A 103 -29.08 5.09 0.73
N GLU A 104 -29.15 4.55 -0.49
CA GLU A 104 -29.99 3.38 -0.82
C GLU A 104 -29.55 2.13 -0.03
N GLU A 105 -28.25 1.93 0.14
CA GLU A 105 -27.69 0.83 0.95
C GLU A 105 -28.04 1.01 2.44
N ALA A 106 -27.93 2.23 2.97
CA ALA A 106 -28.28 2.56 4.35
C ALA A 106 -29.78 2.37 4.64
N GLU A 107 -30.65 2.84 3.74
CA GLU A 107 -32.09 2.67 3.84
C GLU A 107 -32.49 1.19 3.89
N ALA A 108 -31.88 0.36 3.05
CA ALA A 108 -32.13 -1.08 3.03
C ALA A 108 -31.71 -1.76 4.34
N VAL A 109 -30.55 -1.39 4.90
CA VAL A 109 -30.07 -1.94 6.18
C VAL A 109 -30.95 -1.46 7.35
N ALA A 110 -31.33 -0.18 7.36
CA ALA A 110 -32.22 0.38 8.37
C ALA A 110 -33.61 -0.28 8.34
N ALA A 111 -34.19 -0.48 7.14
CA ALA A 111 -35.46 -1.16 6.96
C ALA A 111 -35.43 -2.63 7.44
N ALA A 112 -34.25 -3.26 7.44
CA ALA A 112 -34.05 -4.60 7.99
C ALA A 112 -33.89 -4.64 9.52
N GLY A 113 -33.91 -3.49 10.20
CA GLY A 113 -33.79 -3.38 11.67
C GLY A 113 -32.39 -3.74 12.18
N LEU A 114 -31.36 -3.43 11.40
CA LEU A 114 -29.95 -3.64 11.70
C LEU A 114 -29.24 -2.31 11.97
N ASP A 115 -28.21 -2.35 12.81
CA ASP A 115 -27.39 -1.18 13.11
C ASP A 115 -26.43 -0.90 11.94
N TYR A 116 -26.24 0.38 11.63
CA TYR A 116 -25.26 0.81 10.64
C TYR A 116 -24.59 2.12 11.04
N GLU A 117 -23.37 2.31 10.54
CA GLU A 117 -22.59 3.55 10.67
C GLU A 117 -22.09 3.98 9.30
N VAL A 118 -22.13 5.28 9.03
CA VAL A 118 -21.56 5.87 7.83
C VAL A 118 -20.24 6.54 8.20
N VAL A 119 -19.16 6.11 7.56
CA VAL A 119 -17.84 6.70 7.71
C VAL A 119 -17.52 7.50 6.45
N PRO A 120 -17.57 8.85 6.51
CA PRO A 120 -17.28 9.70 5.36
C PRO A 120 -15.90 9.45 4.77
N GLY A 121 -15.78 9.66 3.47
CA GLY A 121 -14.53 9.54 2.73
C GLY A 121 -14.14 10.84 2.04
N VAL A 122 -12.88 10.94 1.64
CA VAL A 122 -12.44 12.05 0.79
C VAL A 122 -13.06 11.88 -0.60
N THR A 123 -13.97 12.78 -0.99
CA THR A 123 -14.63 12.70 -2.30
C THR A 123 -13.69 13.06 -3.45
N ALA A 124 -13.80 12.34 -4.57
CA ALA A 124 -13.08 12.63 -5.81
C ALA A 124 -13.42 14.03 -6.36
N ALA A 125 -14.62 14.54 -6.08
CA ALA A 125 -15.04 15.89 -6.52
C ALA A 125 -14.14 17.01 -5.98
N VAL A 126 -13.45 16.79 -4.86
CA VAL A 126 -12.52 17.76 -4.27
C VAL A 126 -11.07 17.31 -4.44
N ALA A 127 -10.79 16.04 -4.19
CA ALA A 127 -9.42 15.55 -4.16
C ALA A 127 -8.79 15.42 -5.55
N ALA A 128 -9.53 14.99 -6.58
CA ALA A 128 -8.96 14.90 -7.92
C ALA A 128 -8.54 16.30 -8.44
N PRO A 129 -9.37 17.36 -8.33
CA PRO A 129 -8.93 18.72 -8.62
C PRO A 129 -7.74 19.17 -7.77
N ALA A 130 -7.75 18.92 -6.47
CA ALA A 130 -6.66 19.32 -5.57
C ALA A 130 -5.30 18.69 -5.96
N TYR A 131 -5.29 17.40 -6.31
CA TYR A 131 -4.10 16.70 -6.82
C TYR A 131 -3.77 17.05 -8.28
N ALA A 132 -4.66 17.74 -8.99
CA ALA A 132 -4.37 18.37 -10.28
C ALA A 132 -3.99 19.86 -10.12
N GLY A 133 -3.81 20.38 -8.90
CA GLY A 133 -3.49 21.80 -8.67
C GLY A 133 -4.65 22.75 -8.98
N ILE A 134 -5.89 22.27 -8.92
CA ILE A 134 -7.10 23.05 -9.21
C ILE A 134 -7.95 23.08 -7.92
N PRO A 135 -7.98 24.19 -7.18
CA PRO A 135 -8.87 24.30 -6.03
C PRO A 135 -10.32 24.41 -6.53
N VAL A 136 -11.27 23.76 -5.85
CA VAL A 136 -12.69 23.84 -6.23
C VAL A 136 -13.34 25.18 -5.89
N THR A 137 -12.74 25.93 -4.97
CA THR A 137 -13.14 27.29 -4.57
C THR A 137 -11.91 28.19 -4.50
N HIS A 138 -12.07 29.48 -4.79
CA HIS A 138 -11.00 30.46 -4.63
C HIS A 138 -11.63 31.84 -4.40
N ARG A 139 -11.13 32.60 -3.41
CA ARG A 139 -11.74 33.86 -2.95
C ARG A 139 -12.09 34.83 -4.08
N THR A 140 -11.24 34.94 -5.09
CA THR A 140 -11.42 35.86 -6.22
C THR A 140 -12.06 35.23 -7.46
N LEU A 141 -12.11 33.90 -7.57
CA LEU A 141 -12.53 33.21 -8.81
C LEU A 141 -13.85 32.44 -8.66
N ALA A 142 -14.09 31.84 -7.49
CA ALA A 142 -15.28 31.02 -7.24
C ALA A 142 -15.60 30.94 -5.75
N SER A 143 -16.71 31.58 -5.34
CA SER A 143 -17.29 31.44 -4.00
C SER A 143 -18.33 30.33 -3.90
N THR A 144 -18.70 29.73 -5.03
CA THR A 144 -19.70 28.67 -5.14
C THR A 144 -19.09 27.48 -5.88
N VAL A 145 -19.35 26.28 -5.40
CA VAL A 145 -19.04 25.03 -6.08
C VAL A 145 -20.31 24.18 -6.19
N THR A 146 -20.53 23.58 -7.35
CA THR A 146 -21.67 22.66 -7.59
C THR A 146 -21.13 21.31 -8.03
N PHE A 147 -21.57 20.23 -7.38
CA PHE A 147 -21.25 18.86 -7.76
C PHE A 147 -22.41 18.24 -8.52
N ILE A 148 -22.14 17.72 -9.72
CA ILE A 148 -23.15 17.22 -10.65
C ILE A 148 -22.79 15.80 -11.08
N THR A 149 -23.78 14.93 -11.23
CA THR A 149 -23.60 13.68 -11.96
C THR A 149 -23.76 13.94 -13.46
N GLY A 150 -22.74 13.64 -14.25
CA GLY A 150 -22.80 13.70 -15.71
C GLY A 150 -23.56 12.53 -16.33
N HIS A 151 -23.96 11.54 -15.54
CA HIS A 151 -24.79 10.42 -15.96
C HIS A 151 -26.15 10.49 -15.23
N GLU A 152 -27.22 10.67 -16.00
CA GLU A 152 -28.60 10.50 -15.54
C GLU A 152 -29.16 9.18 -16.06
N ASP A 153 -30.18 8.65 -15.41
CA ASP A 153 -30.91 7.48 -15.88
C ASP A 153 -31.42 7.73 -17.32
N PRO A 154 -30.97 6.93 -18.32
CA PRO A 154 -31.36 7.10 -19.71
C PRO A 154 -32.87 6.95 -19.97
N THR A 155 -33.61 6.33 -19.05
CA THR A 155 -35.06 6.13 -19.16
C THR A 155 -35.88 7.36 -18.80
N LYS A 156 -35.25 8.41 -18.25
CA LYS A 156 -35.94 9.67 -17.93
C LYS A 156 -36.24 10.47 -19.21
N GLU A 157 -37.51 10.83 -19.41
CA GLU A 157 -37.96 11.66 -20.52
C GLU A 157 -37.41 13.09 -20.48
N ARG A 158 -37.06 13.60 -19.29
CA ARG A 158 -36.47 14.93 -19.08
C ARG A 158 -35.28 14.86 -18.12
N SER A 159 -34.23 15.62 -18.44
CA SER A 159 -33.10 15.83 -17.54
C SER A 159 -33.59 16.50 -16.27
N SER A 160 -33.16 16.00 -15.11
CA SER A 160 -33.36 16.64 -13.82
C SER A 160 -32.29 17.72 -13.53
N ILE A 161 -31.35 17.92 -14.46
CA ILE A 161 -30.30 18.92 -14.36
C ILE A 161 -30.82 20.27 -14.88
N GLU A 162 -30.79 21.28 -14.02
CA GLU A 162 -31.15 22.66 -14.33
C GLU A 162 -30.02 23.37 -15.11
N TRP A 163 -29.87 23.03 -16.39
CA TRP A 163 -28.77 23.50 -17.25
C TRP A 163 -28.64 25.02 -17.32
N THR A 164 -29.77 25.75 -17.39
CA THR A 164 -29.80 27.22 -17.39
C THR A 164 -29.13 27.80 -16.13
N ARG A 165 -29.39 27.20 -14.95
CA ARG A 165 -28.76 27.63 -13.70
C ARG A 165 -27.27 27.29 -13.67
N LEU A 166 -26.88 26.12 -14.16
CA LEU A 166 -25.47 25.72 -14.22
C LEU A 166 -24.66 26.63 -15.16
N ALA A 167 -25.25 27.04 -16.29
CA ALA A 167 -24.59 27.93 -17.24
C ALA A 167 -24.36 29.33 -16.65
N THR A 168 -25.37 29.86 -15.95
CA THR A 168 -25.39 31.22 -15.41
C THR A 168 -24.72 31.38 -14.03
N VAL A 169 -24.51 30.29 -13.27
CA VAL A 169 -23.80 30.36 -11.99
C VAL A 169 -22.35 30.80 -12.18
N HIS A 170 -21.97 31.85 -11.45
CA HIS A 170 -20.59 32.26 -11.25
C HIS A 170 -19.95 31.39 -10.15
N GLY A 171 -19.20 30.38 -10.56
CA GLY A 171 -18.55 29.45 -9.65
C GLY A 171 -17.88 28.29 -10.39
N THR A 172 -17.55 27.25 -9.65
CA THR A 172 -16.93 26.03 -10.18
C THR A 172 -17.99 24.94 -10.32
N LEU A 173 -18.09 24.35 -11.51
CA LEU A 173 -18.89 23.15 -11.73
C LEU A 173 -17.97 21.93 -11.72
N VAL A 174 -18.31 20.90 -10.95
CA VAL A 174 -17.57 19.64 -10.94
C VAL A 174 -18.51 18.51 -11.32
N PHE A 175 -18.27 17.91 -12.49
CA PHE A 175 -19.03 16.76 -12.96
C PHE A 175 -18.29 15.45 -12.62
N LEU A 176 -19.00 14.54 -11.98
CA LEU A 176 -18.60 13.15 -11.76
C LEU A 176 -19.31 12.25 -12.77
N MET A 177 -18.70 11.14 -13.18
CA MET A 177 -19.28 10.20 -14.16
C MET A 177 -19.65 10.86 -15.50
N GLY A 178 -18.99 11.96 -15.87
CA GLY A 178 -19.34 12.75 -17.05
C GLY A 178 -18.58 12.41 -18.33
N MET A 179 -17.54 11.56 -18.29
CA MET A 179 -16.63 11.37 -19.44
C MET A 179 -17.35 11.00 -20.74
N THR A 180 -18.20 9.97 -20.70
CA THR A 180 -18.96 9.50 -21.88
C THR A 180 -19.96 10.56 -22.38
N ASN A 181 -20.45 11.41 -21.47
CA ASN A 181 -21.41 12.46 -21.76
C ASN A 181 -20.76 13.85 -21.93
N LEU A 182 -19.42 13.94 -21.98
CA LEU A 182 -18.70 15.21 -22.07
C LEU A 182 -19.18 16.08 -23.24
N PRO A 183 -19.38 15.54 -24.47
CA PRO A 183 -19.91 16.35 -25.58
C PRO A 183 -21.29 16.96 -25.28
N LYS A 184 -22.18 16.18 -24.65
CA LYS A 184 -23.53 16.64 -24.29
C LYS A 184 -23.48 17.70 -23.19
N ILE A 185 -22.65 17.51 -22.16
CA ILE A 185 -22.47 18.49 -21.08
C ILE A 185 -22.01 19.83 -21.65
N VAL A 186 -20.99 19.82 -22.53
CA VAL A 186 -20.49 21.02 -23.20
C VAL A 186 -21.58 21.68 -24.03
N GLN A 187 -22.29 20.90 -24.86
CA GLN A 187 -23.38 21.41 -25.69
C GLN A 187 -24.48 22.09 -24.87
N CYS A 188 -24.93 21.47 -23.77
CA CYS A 188 -25.96 22.03 -22.90
C CYS A 188 -25.50 23.33 -22.23
N LEU A 189 -24.30 23.36 -21.65
CA LEU A 189 -23.77 24.59 -21.03
C LEU A 189 -23.65 25.74 -22.05
N ARG A 190 -23.24 25.42 -23.29
CA ARG A 190 -23.12 26.38 -24.38
C ARG A 190 -24.46 26.91 -24.86
N ALA A 191 -25.44 26.03 -25.07
CA ALA A 191 -26.78 26.40 -25.49
C ALA A 191 -27.45 27.35 -24.49
N GLU A 192 -27.16 27.17 -23.20
CA GLU A 192 -27.66 28.00 -22.11
C GLU A 192 -26.81 29.25 -21.82
N GLY A 193 -25.85 29.58 -22.71
CA GLY A 193 -25.14 30.86 -22.70
C GLY A 193 -23.83 30.90 -21.92
N LYS A 194 -23.26 29.77 -21.49
CA LYS A 194 -21.92 29.74 -20.89
C LYS A 194 -20.87 30.03 -21.96
N ASP A 195 -19.91 30.92 -21.66
CA ASP A 195 -18.87 31.32 -22.61
C ASP A 195 -18.00 30.13 -23.05
N GLY A 196 -17.80 29.97 -24.36
CA GLY A 196 -16.94 28.93 -24.95
C GLY A 196 -15.50 28.98 -24.45
N SER A 197 -15.01 30.17 -24.10
CA SER A 197 -13.65 30.36 -23.56
C SER A 197 -13.47 29.88 -22.12
N THR A 198 -14.57 29.50 -21.43
CA THR A 198 -14.54 29.06 -20.02
C THR A 198 -13.58 27.87 -19.87
N PRO A 199 -12.59 27.95 -18.97
CA PRO A 199 -11.62 26.87 -18.74
C PRO A 199 -12.26 25.57 -18.26
N VAL A 200 -11.74 24.45 -18.76
CA VAL A 200 -12.16 23.09 -18.39
C VAL A 200 -10.94 22.21 -18.13
N ALA A 201 -11.00 21.39 -17.08
CA ALA A 201 -10.06 20.31 -16.84
C ALA A 201 -10.78 18.96 -16.78
N VAL A 202 -10.23 17.93 -17.41
CA VAL A 202 -10.66 16.54 -17.28
C VAL A 202 -9.55 15.75 -16.60
N ILE A 203 -9.84 15.22 -15.42
CA ILE A 203 -8.85 14.56 -14.55
C ILE A 203 -9.25 13.09 -14.42
N ARG A 204 -8.42 12.19 -14.95
CA ARG A 204 -8.59 10.73 -14.85
C ARG A 204 -7.75 10.19 -13.70
N TRP A 205 -8.27 9.20 -12.98
CA TRP A 205 -7.56 8.51 -11.89
C TRP A 205 -6.94 9.46 -10.87
N GLY A 206 -7.69 10.50 -10.49
CA GLY A 206 -7.21 11.52 -9.55
C GLY A 206 -6.61 10.91 -8.28
N THR A 207 -5.50 11.50 -7.81
CA THR A 207 -4.67 11.06 -6.66
C THR A 207 -3.81 9.81 -6.88
N ARG A 208 -4.01 9.06 -7.98
CA ARG A 208 -3.15 7.91 -8.31
C ARG A 208 -1.95 8.35 -9.12
N VAL A 209 -0.90 7.53 -9.16
CA VAL A 209 0.25 7.79 -10.03
C VAL A 209 -0.12 7.71 -11.52
N SER A 210 -1.17 6.97 -11.86
CA SER A 210 -1.75 6.91 -13.20
C SER A 210 -2.65 8.11 -13.54
N GLN A 211 -2.66 9.16 -12.70
CA GLN A 211 -3.43 10.37 -12.94
C GLN A 211 -3.04 10.98 -14.29
N ARG A 212 -4.05 11.38 -15.07
CA ARG A 212 -3.87 12.14 -16.31
C ARG A 212 -4.81 13.33 -16.31
N THR A 213 -4.30 14.50 -16.63
CA THR A 213 -5.07 15.74 -16.64
C THR A 213 -4.99 16.41 -18.01
N VAL A 214 -6.15 16.62 -18.63
CA VAL A 214 -6.29 17.38 -19.88
C VAL A 214 -6.94 18.72 -19.57
N VAL A 215 -6.38 19.80 -20.09
CA VAL A 215 -6.90 21.17 -19.90
C VAL A 215 -7.26 21.79 -21.25
N GLY A 216 -8.39 22.46 -21.28
CA GLY A 216 -8.91 23.15 -22.44
C GLY A 216 -9.93 24.20 -22.05
N THR A 217 -10.84 24.48 -22.96
CA THR A 217 -11.99 25.36 -22.80
C THR A 217 -13.26 24.61 -23.19
N LEU A 218 -14.43 25.20 -22.97
CA LEU A 218 -15.67 24.59 -23.46
C LEU A 218 -15.67 24.45 -24.99
N ASP A 219 -14.93 25.28 -25.73
CA ASP A 219 -14.78 25.14 -27.19
C ASP A 219 -14.02 23.88 -27.62
N ASP A 220 -12.98 23.47 -26.89
CA ASP A 220 -12.01 22.48 -27.39
C ASP A 220 -11.80 21.23 -26.51
N ILE A 221 -12.39 21.18 -25.31
CA ILE A 221 -12.09 20.12 -24.35
C ILE A 221 -12.51 18.72 -24.84
N VAL A 222 -13.57 18.63 -25.63
CA VAL A 222 -14.05 17.36 -26.19
C VAL A 222 -12.99 16.74 -27.10
N GLU A 223 -12.44 17.54 -28.02
CA GLU A 223 -11.41 17.09 -28.97
C GLU A 223 -10.12 16.75 -28.23
N LYS A 224 -9.69 17.59 -27.29
CA LYS A 224 -8.49 17.34 -26.48
C LYS A 224 -8.60 16.08 -25.63
N ALA A 225 -9.74 15.84 -25.00
CA ALA A 225 -9.96 14.66 -24.20
C ALA A 225 -10.00 13.38 -25.06
N ALA A 226 -10.56 13.46 -26.27
CA ALA A 226 -10.55 12.36 -27.23
C ALA A 226 -9.12 12.07 -27.74
N ALA A 227 -8.36 13.09 -28.13
CA ALA A 227 -6.99 12.97 -28.58
C ALA A 227 -6.06 12.37 -27.50
N ALA A 228 -6.31 12.70 -26.24
CA ALA A 228 -5.59 12.13 -25.10
C ALA A 228 -6.07 10.73 -24.70
N HIS A 229 -7.09 10.17 -25.37
CA HIS A 229 -7.72 8.89 -25.03
C HIS A 229 -8.19 8.83 -23.56
N MET A 230 -8.89 9.89 -23.12
CA MET A 230 -9.44 9.96 -21.77
C MET A 230 -10.64 9.02 -21.60
N GLU A 231 -10.60 8.18 -20.58
CA GLU A 231 -11.63 7.20 -20.26
C GLU A 231 -12.03 7.32 -18.78
N PRO A 232 -13.25 6.87 -18.41
CA PRO A 232 -13.63 6.74 -17.00
C PRO A 232 -12.60 5.94 -16.16
N PRO A 233 -12.53 6.20 -14.84
CA PRO A 233 -13.24 7.24 -14.10
C PRO A 233 -12.57 8.62 -14.24
N THR A 234 -13.38 9.66 -14.46
CA THR A 234 -12.89 11.06 -14.55
C THR A 234 -13.71 12.02 -13.69
N VAL A 235 -13.07 13.13 -13.34
CA VAL A 235 -13.67 14.32 -12.76
C VAL A 235 -13.48 15.46 -13.75
N ILE A 236 -14.57 16.14 -14.12
CA ILE A 236 -14.52 17.29 -15.03
C ILE A 236 -14.76 18.55 -14.21
N VAL A 237 -13.86 19.53 -14.29
CA VAL A 237 -13.97 20.81 -13.62
C VAL A 237 -14.15 21.90 -14.66
N VAL A 238 -15.23 22.68 -14.55
CA VAL A 238 -15.51 23.84 -15.42
C VAL A 238 -15.49 25.11 -14.57
N GLY A 239 -14.64 26.07 -14.91
CA GLY A 239 -14.57 27.37 -14.26
C GLY A 239 -13.16 27.95 -14.16
N GLU A 240 -13.10 29.23 -13.78
CA GLU A 240 -11.86 30.03 -13.77
C GLU A 240 -10.74 29.46 -12.88
N VAL A 241 -11.09 28.68 -11.85
CA VAL A 241 -10.12 28.00 -10.97
C VAL A 241 -9.14 27.09 -11.70
N VAL A 242 -9.52 26.57 -12.89
CA VAL A 242 -8.63 25.74 -13.72
C VAL A 242 -7.38 26.50 -14.15
N ARG A 243 -7.45 27.83 -14.28
CA ARG A 243 -6.30 28.68 -14.64
C ARG A 243 -5.19 28.68 -13.60
N LEU A 244 -5.46 28.27 -12.36
CA LEU A 244 -4.46 28.19 -11.29
C LEU A 244 -3.54 26.97 -11.44
N ARG A 245 -3.93 25.97 -12.21
CA ARG A 245 -3.19 24.71 -12.36
C ARG A 245 -1.71 24.89 -12.70
N PRO A 246 -1.29 25.74 -13.66
CA PRO A 246 0.13 25.92 -13.98
C PRO A 246 0.98 26.35 -12.77
N GLN A 247 0.38 27.05 -11.79
CA GLN A 247 1.06 27.54 -10.59
C GLN A 247 0.99 26.54 -9.42
N LEU A 248 -0.09 25.75 -9.36
CA LEU A 248 -0.40 24.91 -8.20
C LEU A 248 -0.24 23.40 -8.46
N ASN A 249 0.25 23.00 -9.64
CA ASN A 249 0.43 21.59 -10.01
C ASN A 249 1.58 20.91 -9.24
N TRP A 250 1.38 20.67 -7.94
CA TRP A 250 2.42 20.12 -7.06
C TRP A 250 2.60 18.60 -7.19
N PHE A 251 1.55 17.85 -7.52
CA PHE A 251 1.56 16.38 -7.48
C PHE A 251 2.19 15.77 -8.73
N GLU A 252 1.75 16.20 -9.92
CA GLU A 252 2.25 15.64 -11.19
C GLU A 252 3.69 16.09 -11.53
N GLN A 253 4.22 17.06 -10.78
CA GLN A 253 5.61 17.52 -10.91
C GLN A 253 6.58 16.72 -10.03
N ARG A 254 6.08 15.83 -9.16
CA ARG A 254 6.94 15.07 -8.25
C ARG A 254 7.88 14.12 -9.02
N PRO A 255 9.08 13.82 -8.49
CA PRO A 255 10.10 13.11 -9.26
C PRO A 255 9.70 11.69 -9.70
N LEU A 256 8.90 10.99 -8.88
CA LEU A 256 8.41 9.64 -9.17
C LEU A 256 6.95 9.61 -9.65
N PHE A 257 6.38 10.75 -10.02
CA PHE A 257 5.02 10.77 -10.57
C PHE A 257 4.91 9.86 -11.80
N GLY A 258 3.85 9.05 -11.86
CA GLY A 258 3.67 8.05 -12.90
C GLY A 258 4.52 6.79 -12.74
N LYS A 259 5.29 6.64 -11.65
CA LYS A 259 6.16 5.48 -11.43
C LYS A 259 5.61 4.51 -10.42
N ARG A 260 5.62 3.22 -10.79
CA ARG A 260 5.27 2.10 -9.92
C ARG A 260 6.53 1.31 -9.58
N ILE A 261 6.82 1.18 -8.30
CA ILE A 261 8.05 0.60 -7.77
C ILE A 261 7.71 -0.65 -6.97
N LEU A 262 8.18 -1.79 -7.43
CA LEU A 262 8.02 -3.07 -6.74
C LEU A 262 8.94 -3.14 -5.52
N VAL A 263 8.35 -3.32 -4.34
CA VAL A 263 9.04 -3.44 -3.06
C VAL A 263 9.05 -4.91 -2.64
N THR A 264 10.24 -5.53 -2.68
CA THR A 264 10.39 -6.99 -2.47
C THR A 264 10.57 -7.40 -0.99
N ARG A 265 10.51 -6.43 -0.07
CA ARG A 265 10.84 -6.58 1.36
C ARG A 265 9.65 -7.17 2.16
N PRO A 266 9.89 -7.87 3.29
CA PRO A 266 8.80 -8.32 4.17
C PRO A 266 7.88 -7.16 4.61
N LYS A 267 6.56 -7.41 4.66
CA LYS A 267 5.55 -6.38 4.99
C LYS A 267 5.87 -5.50 6.20
N PRO A 268 6.28 -6.05 7.37
CA PRO A 268 6.56 -5.21 8.54
C PRO A 268 7.72 -4.23 8.34
N GLN A 269 8.57 -4.46 7.32
CA GLN A 269 9.73 -3.66 7.01
C GLN A 269 9.60 -2.88 5.69
N ALA A 270 8.50 -3.07 4.95
CA ALA A 270 8.26 -2.41 3.66
C ALA A 270 7.80 -0.96 3.84
N ALA A 271 7.05 -0.67 4.92
CA ALA A 271 6.39 0.62 5.17
C ALA A 271 7.33 1.83 5.01
N GLU A 272 8.52 1.79 5.66
CA GLU A 272 9.53 2.86 5.57
C GLU A 272 9.88 3.22 4.12
N PHE A 273 10.13 2.21 3.30
CA PHE A 273 10.52 2.42 1.90
C PHE A 273 9.32 2.80 1.03
N SER A 274 8.16 2.19 1.27
CA SER A 274 6.91 2.55 0.61
C SER A 274 6.55 4.02 0.86
N ASP A 275 6.77 4.52 2.08
CA ASP A 275 6.56 5.92 2.45
C ASP A 275 7.51 6.88 1.73
N LEU A 276 8.80 6.51 1.62
CA LEU A 276 9.78 7.29 0.86
C LEU A 276 9.41 7.39 -0.62
N ILE A 277 8.94 6.30 -1.23
CA ILE A 277 8.47 6.27 -2.63
C ILE A 277 7.26 7.21 -2.81
N GLN A 278 6.27 7.10 -1.93
CA GLN A 278 5.04 7.90 -2.00
C GLN A 278 5.29 9.38 -1.72
N ALA A 279 6.23 9.71 -0.82
CA ALA A 279 6.67 11.09 -0.58
C ALA A 279 7.19 11.75 -1.85
N GLN A 280 7.79 10.96 -2.75
CA GLN A 280 8.29 11.41 -4.05
C GLN A 280 7.26 11.26 -5.18
N GLY A 281 6.00 10.92 -4.86
CA GLY A 281 4.89 10.85 -5.82
C GLY A 281 4.75 9.53 -6.58
N GLY A 282 5.50 8.50 -6.19
CA GLY A 282 5.42 7.15 -6.77
C GLY A 282 4.44 6.23 -6.04
N GLU A 283 4.16 5.08 -6.64
CA GLU A 283 3.37 4.00 -6.05
C GLU A 283 4.29 2.87 -5.63
N ALA A 284 4.22 2.49 -4.36
CA ALA A 284 4.90 1.29 -3.87
C ALA A 284 4.00 0.07 -4.07
N VAL A 285 4.42 -0.86 -4.92
CA VAL A 285 3.75 -2.13 -5.14
C VAL A 285 4.42 -3.17 -4.24
N GLU A 286 3.79 -3.50 -3.12
CA GLU A 286 4.37 -4.44 -2.16
C GLU A 286 4.25 -5.88 -2.66
N CYS A 287 5.40 -6.50 -2.91
CA CYS A 287 5.52 -7.91 -3.24
C CYS A 287 6.52 -8.55 -2.27
N PRO A 288 6.12 -8.80 -1.00
CA PRO A 288 7.01 -9.45 -0.05
C PRO A 288 7.46 -10.78 -0.66
N THR A 289 8.76 -11.03 -0.66
CA THR A 289 9.34 -12.30 -1.15
C THR A 289 9.75 -13.22 0.01
N ILE A 290 9.54 -12.72 1.24
CA ILE A 290 9.82 -13.36 2.51
C ILE A 290 8.72 -12.95 3.47
N GLU A 291 8.10 -13.91 4.14
CA GLU A 291 7.28 -13.69 5.32
C GLU A 291 7.93 -14.36 6.53
N ILE A 292 8.01 -13.61 7.62
CA ILE A 292 8.51 -14.11 8.90
C ILE A 292 7.31 -14.69 9.64
N ALA A 293 7.32 -16.00 9.87
CA ALA A 293 6.29 -16.71 10.60
C ALA A 293 6.89 -17.32 11.88
N PRO A 294 6.08 -17.56 12.92
CA PRO A 294 6.53 -18.38 14.05
C PRO A 294 6.93 -19.79 13.56
N PRO A 295 7.85 -20.47 14.28
CA PRO A 295 8.14 -21.86 14.00
C PRO A 295 6.88 -22.71 14.22
N GLU A 296 6.77 -23.83 13.49
CA GLU A 296 5.63 -24.75 13.63
C GLU A 296 5.60 -25.41 15.00
N ASP A 297 6.79 -25.72 15.52
CA ASP A 297 6.98 -26.21 16.88
C ASP A 297 7.64 -25.12 17.74
N GLN A 298 6.98 -24.76 18.84
CA GLN A 298 7.49 -23.81 19.83
C GLN A 298 8.08 -24.49 21.06
N ALA A 299 7.97 -25.82 21.19
CA ALA A 299 8.49 -26.57 22.33
C ALA A 299 9.99 -26.34 22.59
N PRO A 300 10.87 -26.22 21.57
CA PRO A 300 12.29 -25.91 21.80
C PRO A 300 12.49 -24.55 22.49
N LEU A 301 11.68 -23.55 22.10
CA LEU A 301 11.73 -22.22 22.71
C LEU A 301 11.17 -22.26 24.13
N ASP A 302 10.07 -22.95 24.37
CA ASP A 302 9.52 -23.13 25.72
C ASP A 302 10.49 -23.82 26.67
N ALA A 303 11.17 -24.86 26.19
CA ALA A 303 12.18 -25.59 26.95
C ALA A 303 13.38 -24.70 27.29
N ALA A 304 13.87 -23.91 26.33
CA ALA A 304 14.96 -22.97 26.56
C ALA A 304 14.55 -21.85 27.54
N LEU A 305 13.35 -21.30 27.37
CA LEU A 305 12.79 -20.34 28.30
C LEU A 305 12.68 -20.96 29.70
N ALA A 306 12.18 -22.19 29.87
CA ALA A 306 12.04 -22.83 31.18
C ALA A 306 13.34 -22.92 31.99
N ARG A 307 14.49 -22.96 31.31
CA ARG A 307 15.83 -22.96 31.90
C ARG A 307 16.63 -21.68 31.63
N LEU A 308 15.95 -20.56 31.39
CA LEU A 308 16.57 -19.31 30.96
C LEU A 308 17.65 -18.81 31.93
N SER A 309 17.44 -19.00 33.24
CA SER A 309 18.38 -18.65 34.30
C SER A 309 19.68 -19.46 34.31
N THR A 310 19.76 -20.53 33.52
CA THR A 310 20.97 -21.37 33.39
C THR A 310 21.93 -20.84 32.32
N TYR A 311 21.45 -20.00 31.41
CA TYR A 311 22.29 -19.40 30.37
C TYR A 311 23.12 -18.25 30.94
N ASN A 312 24.31 -18.07 30.40
CA ASN A 312 25.16 -16.91 30.66
C ASN A 312 25.01 -15.86 29.54
N TRP A 313 24.70 -16.32 28.33
CA TRP A 313 24.65 -15.49 27.13
C TRP A 313 23.34 -15.65 26.37
N LEU A 314 22.83 -14.53 25.88
CA LEU A 314 21.74 -14.45 24.92
C LEU A 314 22.22 -13.70 23.68
N ILE A 315 22.33 -14.38 22.55
CA ILE A 315 22.90 -13.79 21.32
C ILE A 315 21.83 -13.68 20.23
N PHE A 316 21.43 -12.45 19.92
CA PHE A 316 20.54 -12.16 18.79
C PHE A 316 21.32 -11.90 17.52
N THR A 317 21.20 -12.81 16.56
CA THR A 317 21.85 -12.72 15.24
C THR A 317 21.00 -12.02 14.18
N SER A 318 19.79 -11.56 14.54
CA SER A 318 18.88 -10.85 13.65
C SER A 318 17.84 -10.07 14.44
N VAL A 319 17.46 -8.90 13.91
CA VAL A 319 16.31 -8.12 14.40
C VAL A 319 15.02 -8.95 14.42
N ASN A 320 14.86 -9.90 13.50
CA ASN A 320 13.69 -10.77 13.41
C ASN A 320 13.64 -11.82 14.54
N GLY A 321 14.73 -12.03 15.28
CA GLY A 321 14.76 -12.93 16.43
C GLY A 321 14.21 -12.32 17.71
N VAL A 322 14.33 -10.99 17.86
CA VAL A 322 14.01 -10.28 19.12
C VAL A 322 12.51 -10.32 19.40
N GLY A 323 11.68 -9.83 18.47
CA GLY A 323 10.23 -9.73 18.67
C GLY A 323 9.54 -11.07 18.96
N PRO A 324 9.77 -12.14 18.17
CA PRO A 324 9.21 -13.47 18.44
C PRO A 324 9.67 -14.06 19.78
N PHE A 325 10.95 -13.92 20.13
CA PHE A 325 11.47 -14.35 21.42
C PHE A 325 10.77 -13.64 22.58
N MET A 326 10.67 -12.30 22.51
CA MET A 326 10.03 -11.50 23.55
C MET A 326 8.53 -11.78 23.65
N THR A 327 7.83 -11.89 22.52
CA THR A 327 6.41 -12.27 22.48
C THR A 327 6.17 -13.60 23.18
N ARG A 328 7.01 -14.61 22.91
CA ARG A 328 6.87 -15.91 23.56
C ARG A 328 7.18 -15.83 25.05
N LEU A 329 8.28 -15.17 25.45
CA LEU A 329 8.63 -14.95 26.85
C LEU A 329 7.45 -14.37 27.64
N LEU A 330 6.85 -13.29 27.13
CA LEU A 330 5.72 -12.62 27.79
C LEU A 330 4.46 -13.49 27.84
N SER A 331 4.23 -14.32 26.81
CA SER A 331 3.09 -15.26 26.80
C SER A 331 3.21 -16.39 27.84
N THR A 332 4.43 -16.67 28.33
CA THR A 332 4.69 -17.71 29.35
C THR A 332 4.52 -17.21 30.80
N GLN A 333 3.77 -16.12 31.01
CA GLN A 333 3.61 -15.43 32.31
C GLN A 333 4.92 -14.97 32.97
N ARG A 334 5.94 -14.67 32.16
CA ARG A 334 7.20 -14.07 32.61
C ARG A 334 7.32 -12.67 32.08
N ASP A 335 8.21 -11.90 32.67
CA ASP A 335 8.58 -10.58 32.17
C ASP A 335 10.08 -10.47 31.96
N VAL A 336 10.53 -9.27 31.57
CA VAL A 336 11.93 -8.96 31.26
C VAL A 336 12.89 -9.23 32.42
N ARG A 337 12.41 -9.29 33.67
CA ARG A 337 13.25 -9.64 34.84
C ARG A 337 13.76 -11.07 34.77
N ALA A 338 13.10 -11.96 34.03
CA ALA A 338 13.57 -13.32 33.79
C ALA A 338 14.91 -13.36 33.01
N LEU A 339 15.31 -12.26 32.38
CA LEU A 339 16.58 -12.12 31.67
C LEU A 339 17.72 -11.60 32.55
N ALA A 340 17.45 -11.28 33.82
CA ALA A 340 18.47 -10.76 34.73
C ALA A 340 19.64 -11.75 34.89
N GLY A 341 20.87 -11.23 34.75
CA GLY A 341 22.10 -12.02 34.85
C GLY A 341 22.64 -12.55 33.52
N LEU A 342 21.89 -12.44 32.42
CA LEU A 342 22.39 -12.75 31.08
C LEU A 342 23.23 -11.59 30.54
N THR A 343 24.32 -11.91 29.84
CA THR A 343 24.98 -10.96 28.94
C THR A 343 24.32 -11.05 27.57
N ILE A 344 23.78 -9.94 27.09
CA ILE A 344 23.04 -9.87 25.83
C ILE A 344 23.96 -9.33 24.72
N CYS A 345 24.14 -10.12 23.67
CA CYS A 345 24.87 -9.71 22.47
C CYS A 345 23.89 -9.52 21.30
N CYS A 346 23.98 -8.38 20.63
CA CYS A 346 23.21 -8.09 19.42
C CYS A 346 24.17 -7.94 18.24
N ILE A 347 23.90 -8.62 17.12
CA ILE A 347 24.75 -8.58 15.92
C ILE A 347 24.99 -7.18 15.35
N GLY A 348 24.13 -6.21 15.64
CA GLY A 348 24.28 -4.85 15.16
C GLY A 348 23.26 -3.87 15.75
N PRO A 349 23.40 -2.56 15.43
CA PRO A 349 22.64 -1.49 16.06
C PRO A 349 21.11 -1.64 15.95
N ARG A 350 20.59 -2.07 14.79
CA ARG A 350 19.14 -2.27 14.59
C ARG A 350 18.55 -3.37 15.48
N THR A 351 19.33 -4.42 15.76
CA THR A 351 18.92 -5.51 16.65
C THR A 351 18.89 -5.01 18.10
N ALA A 352 19.87 -4.19 18.48
CA ALA A 352 19.91 -3.54 19.80
C ALA A 352 18.77 -2.53 20.00
N GLU A 353 18.40 -1.79 18.95
CA GLU A 353 17.24 -0.87 18.97
C GLU A 353 15.92 -1.64 19.17
N ALA A 354 15.72 -2.75 18.46
CA ALA A 354 14.55 -3.61 18.66
C ALA A 354 14.49 -4.20 20.07
N LEU A 355 15.65 -4.50 20.67
CA LEU A 355 15.75 -4.95 22.06
C LEU A 355 15.40 -3.81 23.04
N ALA A 356 15.84 -2.58 22.76
CA ALA A 356 15.57 -1.39 23.57
C ALA A 356 14.08 -1.05 23.66
N ALA A 357 13.28 -1.39 22.65
CA ALA A 357 11.82 -1.26 22.69
C ALA A 357 11.16 -2.06 23.84
N TYR A 358 11.85 -3.06 24.38
CA TYR A 358 11.42 -3.84 25.56
C TYR A 358 12.12 -3.41 26.86
N GLY A 359 12.83 -2.28 26.86
CA GLY A 359 13.55 -1.75 28.03
C GLY A 359 14.88 -2.43 28.32
N LEU A 360 15.42 -3.22 27.39
CA LEU A 360 16.68 -3.95 27.54
C LEU A 360 17.81 -3.26 26.76
N ARG A 361 19.03 -3.27 27.30
CA ARG A 361 20.23 -2.78 26.61
C ARG A 361 21.12 -3.96 26.23
N ALA A 362 21.69 -3.92 25.03
CA ALA A 362 22.69 -4.90 24.63
C ALA A 362 24.01 -4.58 25.34
N ASP A 363 24.64 -5.58 25.94
CA ASP A 363 25.96 -5.47 26.57
C ASP A 363 27.09 -5.47 25.53
N VAL A 364 26.87 -6.16 24.41
CA VAL A 364 27.84 -6.31 23.33
C VAL A 364 27.17 -6.07 21.99
N ILE A 365 27.79 -5.20 21.17
CA ILE A 365 27.46 -4.99 19.76
C ILE A 365 28.81 -5.02 19.02
N PRO A 366 29.02 -5.96 18.08
CA PRO A 366 30.29 -6.08 17.37
C PRO A 366 30.48 -4.92 16.38
N GLU A 367 31.73 -4.57 16.07
CA GLU A 367 32.04 -3.58 15.02
C GLU A 367 31.65 -4.08 13.62
N GLN A 368 31.85 -5.38 13.37
CA GLN A 368 31.43 -6.05 12.15
C GLN A 368 30.11 -6.79 12.38
N PHE A 369 29.07 -6.44 11.61
CA PHE A 369 27.71 -6.94 11.82
C PHE A 369 27.44 -8.33 11.19
N GLN A 370 28.36 -9.27 11.42
CA GLN A 370 28.33 -10.64 10.90
C GLN A 370 28.74 -11.65 11.98
N ALA A 371 28.61 -12.95 11.69
CA ALA A 371 28.89 -14.02 12.65
C ALA A 371 30.33 -13.95 13.19
N GLU A 372 31.26 -13.64 12.30
CA GLU A 372 32.68 -13.46 12.57
C GLU A 372 32.93 -12.30 13.54
N GLY A 373 32.26 -11.16 13.36
CA GLY A 373 32.39 -10.02 14.26
C GLY A 373 31.88 -10.29 15.67
N ILE A 374 30.83 -11.12 15.82
CA ILE A 374 30.38 -11.59 17.13
C ILE A 374 31.49 -12.43 17.79
N LEU A 375 32.10 -13.37 17.05
CA LEU A 375 33.19 -14.19 17.57
C LEU A 375 34.39 -13.34 18.01
N ASP A 376 34.77 -12.35 17.23
CA ASP A 376 35.86 -11.43 17.57
C ASP A 376 35.54 -10.62 18.83
N SER A 377 34.29 -10.19 18.99
CA SER A 377 33.84 -9.44 20.18
C SER A 377 33.76 -10.29 21.45
N LEU A 378 33.70 -11.61 21.29
CA LEU A 378 33.75 -12.58 22.37
C LEU A 378 35.17 -13.09 22.64
N ALA A 379 36.15 -12.75 21.79
CA ALA A 379 37.53 -13.16 21.95
C ALA A 379 38.11 -12.64 23.28
N GLY A 380 38.80 -13.50 24.00
CA GLY A 380 39.37 -13.19 25.33
C GLY A 380 38.39 -13.31 26.50
N ARG A 381 37.10 -13.61 26.25
CA ARG A 381 36.15 -13.97 27.31
C ARG A 381 36.20 -15.47 27.61
N GLN A 382 35.94 -15.85 28.86
CA GLN A 382 35.88 -17.26 29.26
C GLN A 382 34.59 -17.89 28.74
N LEU A 383 34.69 -18.62 27.63
CA LEU A 383 33.57 -19.32 26.99
C LEU A 383 33.48 -20.80 27.37
N ARG A 384 34.56 -21.36 27.93
CA ARG A 384 34.60 -22.76 28.35
C ARG A 384 33.59 -23.02 29.47
N GLY A 385 32.62 -23.89 29.22
CA GLY A 385 31.51 -24.20 30.13
C GLY A 385 30.41 -23.13 30.18
N ALA A 386 30.52 -22.05 29.40
CA ALA A 386 29.47 -21.04 29.31
C ALA A 386 28.28 -21.60 28.53
N LYS A 387 27.07 -21.34 29.03
CA LYS A 387 25.82 -21.72 28.36
C LYS A 387 25.32 -20.55 27.51
N VAL A 388 25.15 -20.78 26.22
CA VAL A 388 24.79 -19.76 25.24
C VAL A 388 23.46 -20.13 24.58
N LEU A 389 22.49 -19.21 24.64
CA LEU A 389 21.24 -19.30 23.91
C LEU A 389 21.30 -18.43 22.65
N ILE A 390 21.01 -19.01 21.49
CA ILE A 390 20.96 -18.32 20.20
C ILE A 390 19.56 -18.45 19.60
N PRO A 391 18.65 -17.47 19.84
CA PRO A 391 17.37 -17.37 19.16
C PRO A 391 17.60 -16.92 17.71
N ARG A 392 17.23 -17.77 16.73
CA ARG A 392 17.47 -17.48 15.30
C ARG A 392 16.43 -18.09 14.37
N ALA A 393 16.64 -17.91 13.06
CA ALA A 393 15.85 -18.56 12.03
C ALA A 393 15.98 -20.09 12.11
N LEU A 394 14.90 -20.81 11.73
CA LEU A 394 14.91 -22.26 11.54
C LEU A 394 16.03 -22.73 10.60
N VAL A 395 16.31 -21.96 9.54
CA VAL A 395 17.41 -22.21 8.60
C VAL A 395 18.38 -21.03 8.64
N ALA A 396 19.62 -21.27 9.06
CA ALA A 396 20.67 -20.26 9.12
C ALA A 396 22.07 -20.92 9.07
N ARG A 397 23.13 -20.11 8.95
CA ARG A 397 24.52 -20.60 8.86
C ARG A 397 24.98 -21.17 10.21
N GLU A 398 25.66 -22.32 10.22
CA GLU A 398 26.12 -22.99 11.45
C GLU A 398 27.46 -22.46 12.01
N LEU A 399 28.16 -21.59 11.28
CA LEU A 399 29.48 -21.09 11.64
C LEU A 399 29.58 -20.60 13.10
N LEU A 400 28.65 -19.75 13.54
CA LEU A 400 28.68 -19.18 14.90
C LEU A 400 28.48 -20.25 15.99
N PRO A 401 27.41 -21.07 15.96
CA PRO A 401 27.26 -22.18 16.90
C PRO A 401 28.44 -23.14 16.93
N GLU A 402 28.98 -23.51 15.76
CA GLU A 402 30.11 -24.45 15.65
C GLU A 402 31.38 -23.88 16.30
N GLN A 403 31.71 -22.62 16.01
CA GLN A 403 32.89 -21.95 16.56
C GLN A 403 32.78 -21.76 18.09
N LEU A 404 31.60 -21.40 18.60
CA LEU A 404 31.38 -21.28 20.05
C LEU A 404 31.51 -22.64 20.76
N ARG A 405 30.98 -23.71 20.16
CA ARG A 405 31.16 -25.08 20.68
C ARG A 405 32.64 -25.50 20.64
N ALA A 406 33.37 -25.17 19.57
CA ALA A 406 34.81 -25.44 19.46
C ALA A 406 35.64 -24.72 20.55
N GLN A 407 35.17 -23.56 21.02
CA GLN A 407 35.76 -22.83 22.15
C GLN A 407 35.29 -23.34 23.53
N GLY A 408 34.50 -24.42 23.56
CA GLY A 408 34.08 -25.11 24.77
C GLY A 408 32.78 -24.60 25.41
N ALA A 409 31.98 -23.80 24.70
CA ALA A 409 30.67 -23.36 25.16
C ALA A 409 29.59 -24.42 24.90
N GLU A 410 28.58 -24.49 25.78
CA GLU A 410 27.35 -25.24 25.55
C GLU A 410 26.35 -24.34 24.81
N VAL A 411 26.06 -24.65 23.54
CA VAL A 411 25.27 -23.77 22.68
C VAL A 411 23.94 -24.39 22.30
N ASP A 412 22.85 -23.77 22.76
CA ASP A 412 21.49 -24.05 22.36
C ASP A 412 21.06 -23.11 21.24
N VAL A 413 20.82 -23.69 20.06
CA VAL A 413 20.28 -22.97 18.90
C VAL A 413 18.78 -23.22 18.86
N VAL A 414 18.00 -22.15 19.03
CA VAL A 414 16.56 -22.25 19.15
C VAL A 414 15.89 -21.49 18.00
N PRO A 415 15.13 -22.18 17.14
CA PRO A 415 14.30 -21.53 16.14
C PRO A 415 13.23 -20.68 16.82
N VAL A 416 13.21 -19.38 16.55
CA VAL A 416 12.16 -18.46 17.03
C VAL A 416 11.35 -17.84 15.90
N TYR A 417 11.80 -18.05 14.67
CA TYR A 417 11.03 -17.74 13.48
C TYR A 417 11.45 -18.65 12.32
N ARG A 418 10.58 -18.73 11.32
CA ARG A 418 10.87 -19.32 10.01
C ARG A 418 10.58 -18.30 8.92
N THR A 419 11.31 -18.45 7.83
CA THR A 419 11.05 -17.70 6.60
C THR A 419 10.18 -18.58 5.71
N ILE A 420 8.98 -18.11 5.39
CA ILE A 420 8.11 -18.75 4.40
C ILE A 420 8.01 -17.86 3.16
N LEU A 421 7.77 -18.48 2.00
CA LEU A 421 7.32 -17.73 0.83
C LEU A 421 5.89 -17.26 1.12
N PRO A 422 5.63 -15.95 1.11
CA PRO A 422 4.27 -15.46 1.30
C PRO A 422 3.38 -15.92 0.15
N THR A 423 2.08 -16.00 0.41
CA THR A 423 1.08 -16.12 -0.66
C THR A 423 1.04 -14.80 -1.44
N VAL A 424 1.91 -14.69 -2.44
CA VAL A 424 1.87 -13.62 -3.43
C VAL A 424 0.80 -13.99 -4.44
N ALA A 425 -0.04 -13.04 -4.83
CA ALA A 425 -0.90 -13.20 -6.00
C ALA A 425 -0.02 -13.17 -7.25
N LEU A 426 0.68 -14.28 -7.52
CA LEU A 426 1.69 -14.37 -8.57
C LEU A 426 1.08 -14.03 -9.94
N ASP A 427 -0.14 -14.50 -10.21
CA ASP A 427 -0.87 -14.17 -11.44
C ASP A 427 -1.06 -12.65 -11.63
N HIS A 428 -1.30 -11.93 -10.53
CA HIS A 428 -1.43 -10.47 -10.57
C HIS A 428 -0.08 -9.81 -10.87
N LEU A 429 0.98 -10.25 -10.19
CA LEU A 429 2.33 -9.73 -10.43
C LEU A 429 2.81 -10.02 -11.86
N VAL A 430 2.60 -11.23 -12.37
CA VAL A 430 2.90 -11.63 -13.75
C VAL A 430 2.14 -10.76 -14.74
N GLY A 431 0.85 -10.50 -14.49
CA GLY A 431 0.05 -9.58 -15.29
C GLY A 431 0.61 -8.16 -15.30
N GLN A 432 1.01 -7.62 -14.14
CA GLN A 432 1.59 -6.28 -14.02
C GLN A 432 2.94 -6.15 -14.74
N LEU A 433 3.83 -7.13 -14.56
CA LEU A 433 5.13 -7.17 -15.23
C LEU A 433 4.95 -7.32 -16.75
N GLY A 434 4.12 -8.27 -17.19
CA GLY A 434 3.87 -8.53 -18.61
C GLY A 434 3.18 -7.37 -19.33
N ALA A 435 2.38 -6.57 -18.63
CA ALA A 435 1.79 -5.34 -19.16
C ALA A 435 2.71 -4.11 -19.06
N GLY A 436 3.93 -4.27 -18.52
CA GLY A 436 4.89 -3.17 -18.35
C GLY A 436 4.43 -2.12 -17.34
N GLU A 437 3.59 -2.49 -16.37
CA GLU A 437 3.04 -1.55 -15.39
C GLU A 437 3.96 -1.34 -14.18
N ILE A 438 5.08 -2.04 -14.08
CA ILE A 438 6.09 -1.85 -13.05
C ILE A 438 7.30 -1.18 -13.69
N ASP A 439 7.65 0.03 -13.25
CA ASP A 439 8.78 0.77 -13.80
C ASP A 439 10.11 0.35 -13.17
N VAL A 440 10.09 0.01 -11.88
CA VAL A 440 11.29 -0.29 -11.09
C VAL A 440 11.05 -1.50 -10.19
N ILE A 441 11.99 -2.44 -10.17
CA ILE A 441 12.05 -3.51 -9.16
C ILE A 441 13.20 -3.20 -8.21
N SER A 442 12.88 -3.12 -6.92
CA SER A 442 13.86 -2.83 -5.87
C SER A 442 14.25 -4.08 -5.07
N PHE A 443 15.55 -4.24 -4.81
CA PHE A 443 16.10 -5.32 -3.99
C PHE A 443 16.93 -4.77 -2.84
N THR A 444 16.60 -5.22 -1.63
CA THR A 444 17.23 -4.77 -0.38
C THR A 444 18.14 -5.80 0.26
N SER A 445 18.22 -7.01 -0.32
CA SER A 445 19.13 -8.07 0.13
C SER A 445 19.27 -9.16 -0.94
N SER A 446 20.36 -9.94 -0.87
CA SER A 446 20.53 -11.11 -1.73
C SER A 446 19.41 -12.15 -1.61
N SER A 447 18.80 -12.31 -0.43
CA SER A 447 17.68 -13.23 -0.24
C SER A 447 16.42 -12.76 -0.97
N THR A 448 16.13 -11.44 -0.98
CA THR A 448 15.01 -10.90 -1.75
C THR A 448 15.16 -11.14 -3.26
N VAL A 449 16.40 -11.08 -3.79
CA VAL A 449 16.68 -11.41 -5.20
C VAL A 449 16.39 -12.88 -5.48
N ARG A 450 16.99 -13.80 -4.71
CA ARG A 450 16.85 -15.24 -4.95
C ARG A 450 15.40 -15.69 -4.84
N ASN A 451 14.69 -15.20 -3.82
CA ASN A 451 13.30 -15.56 -3.62
C ASN A 451 12.40 -14.99 -4.70
N PHE A 452 12.62 -13.73 -5.10
CA PHE A 452 11.88 -13.15 -6.22
C PHE A 452 12.04 -13.97 -7.50
N VAL A 453 13.28 -14.34 -7.84
CA VAL A 453 13.55 -15.18 -9.02
C VAL A 453 12.88 -16.55 -8.89
N GLY A 454 12.89 -17.13 -7.68
CA GLY A 454 12.23 -18.38 -7.38
C GLY A 454 10.70 -18.34 -7.39
N LEU A 455 10.06 -17.15 -7.48
CA LEU A 455 8.61 -17.06 -7.66
C LEU A 455 8.17 -17.49 -9.05
N PHE A 456 9.07 -17.47 -10.04
CA PHE A 456 8.73 -17.72 -11.43
C PHE A 456 9.11 -19.17 -11.82
N PRO A 457 8.31 -19.83 -12.68
CA PRO A 457 8.59 -21.19 -13.13
C PRO A 457 9.97 -21.37 -13.77
N SER A 458 10.46 -20.35 -14.46
CA SER A 458 11.80 -20.35 -15.08
C SER A 458 12.42 -18.95 -15.10
N LYS A 459 13.75 -18.90 -15.16
CA LYS A 459 14.49 -17.64 -15.33
C LYS A 459 14.16 -16.95 -16.65
N ASP A 460 14.00 -17.71 -17.73
CA ASP A 460 13.70 -17.16 -19.05
C ASP A 460 12.33 -16.48 -19.11
N GLU A 461 11.35 -17.03 -18.40
CA GLU A 461 10.04 -16.39 -18.24
C GLU A 461 10.15 -15.09 -17.45
N LEU A 462 10.88 -15.09 -16.32
CA LEU A 462 11.11 -13.89 -15.54
C LEU A 462 11.77 -12.78 -16.39
N LEU A 463 12.85 -13.11 -17.11
CA LEU A 463 13.58 -12.12 -17.91
C LEU A 463 12.70 -11.53 -19.02
N ARG A 464 11.83 -12.35 -19.62
CA ARG A 464 10.84 -11.90 -20.61
C ARG A 464 9.81 -10.94 -19.99
N LEU A 465 9.33 -11.24 -18.78
CA LEU A 465 8.35 -10.42 -18.07
C LEU A 465 8.95 -9.11 -17.55
N ILE A 466 10.18 -9.14 -17.03
CA ILE A 466 10.88 -7.93 -16.59
C ILE A 466 11.16 -7.02 -17.79
N GLY A 467 11.56 -7.56 -18.94
CA GLY A 467 11.87 -6.76 -20.13
C GLY A 467 12.87 -5.65 -19.82
N GLU A 468 12.46 -4.40 -20.05
CA GLU A 468 13.27 -3.18 -19.80
C GLU A 468 13.03 -2.56 -18.40
N THR A 469 12.37 -3.28 -17.49
CA THR A 469 12.11 -2.79 -16.13
C THR A 469 13.42 -2.48 -15.41
N THR A 470 13.48 -1.31 -14.77
CA THR A 470 14.69 -0.86 -14.08
C THR A 470 14.92 -1.69 -12.82
N ILE A 471 16.13 -2.20 -12.61
CA ILE A 471 16.50 -2.94 -11.40
C ILE A 471 17.33 -2.04 -10.48
N ALA A 472 16.85 -1.83 -9.26
CA ALA A 472 17.51 -1.03 -8.23
C ALA A 472 17.96 -1.89 -7.04
N CYS A 473 19.23 -1.80 -6.67
CA CYS A 473 19.81 -2.56 -5.56
C CYS A 473 20.31 -1.62 -4.44
N ILE A 474 20.07 -2.00 -3.19
CA ILE A 474 20.54 -1.24 -2.02
C ILE A 474 22.08 -1.18 -1.90
N GLY A 475 22.81 -2.09 -2.53
CA GLY A 475 24.26 -2.18 -2.36
C GLY A 475 24.95 -3.25 -3.19
N PRO A 476 26.29 -3.33 -3.12
CA PRO A 476 27.11 -4.13 -4.03
C PRO A 476 26.88 -5.64 -3.92
N ILE A 477 26.66 -6.17 -2.72
CA ILE A 477 26.41 -7.61 -2.50
C ILE A 477 25.08 -8.02 -3.15
N THR A 478 24.02 -7.22 -2.94
CA THR A 478 22.71 -7.45 -3.54
C THR A 478 22.79 -7.34 -5.07
N ALA A 479 23.53 -6.35 -5.57
CA ALA A 479 23.76 -6.17 -7.01
C ALA A 479 24.51 -7.35 -7.63
N ALA A 480 25.53 -7.90 -6.95
CA ALA A 480 26.23 -9.10 -7.41
C ALA A 480 25.27 -10.29 -7.51
N THR A 481 24.44 -10.52 -6.49
CA THR A 481 23.43 -11.59 -6.52
C THR A 481 22.40 -11.40 -7.65
N ALA A 482 21.98 -10.16 -7.91
CA ALA A 482 21.08 -9.86 -9.04
C ALA A 482 21.72 -10.20 -10.39
N ARG A 483 23.00 -9.85 -10.58
CA ARG A 483 23.76 -10.19 -11.81
C ARG A 483 23.95 -11.70 -11.96
N GLU A 484 24.29 -12.41 -10.90
CA GLU A 484 24.37 -13.89 -10.88
C GLU A 484 23.04 -14.55 -11.23
N ALA A 485 21.92 -13.91 -10.89
CA ALA A 485 20.59 -14.37 -11.24
C ALA A 485 20.18 -14.04 -12.70
N GLY A 486 21.02 -13.33 -13.45
CA GLY A 486 20.77 -12.92 -14.83
C GLY A 486 20.10 -11.55 -14.97
N LEU A 487 19.93 -10.79 -13.89
CA LEU A 487 19.30 -9.48 -13.91
C LEU A 487 20.33 -8.37 -14.19
N THR A 488 19.97 -7.44 -15.08
CA THR A 488 20.76 -6.23 -15.32
C THR A 488 20.49 -5.21 -14.22
N VAL A 489 21.50 -4.88 -13.41
CA VAL A 489 21.39 -3.85 -12.35
C VAL A 489 21.60 -2.47 -12.95
N HIS A 490 20.60 -1.60 -12.84
CA HIS A 490 20.57 -0.25 -13.43
C HIS A 490 20.88 0.84 -12.40
N VAL A 491 20.42 0.62 -11.16
CA VAL A 491 20.55 1.57 -10.05
C VAL A 491 21.19 0.85 -8.87
N MET A 492 22.16 1.49 -8.24
CA MET A 492 22.75 1.05 -6.98
C MET A 492 22.83 2.25 -6.04
N ALA A 493 22.36 2.08 -4.81
CA ALA A 493 22.46 3.13 -3.80
C ALA A 493 23.92 3.39 -3.41
N ALA A 494 24.24 4.64 -3.06
CA ALA A 494 25.57 5.01 -2.58
C ALA A 494 25.85 4.45 -1.17
N GLU A 495 24.81 4.33 -0.36
CA GLU A 495 24.83 3.78 0.98
C GLU A 495 23.79 2.66 1.11
N ASN A 496 24.05 1.70 2.00
CA ASN A 496 23.15 0.56 2.24
C ASN A 496 21.92 0.94 3.10
N THR A 497 21.21 2.00 2.74
CA THR A 497 20.06 2.55 3.49
C THR A 497 18.84 2.73 2.60
N MET A 498 17.63 2.73 3.19
CA MET A 498 16.38 2.95 2.42
C MET A 498 16.31 4.36 1.81
N PRO A 499 16.68 5.44 2.54
CA PRO A 499 16.72 6.78 1.95
C PRO A 499 17.67 6.87 0.76
N ALA A 500 18.87 6.31 0.85
CA ALA A 500 19.84 6.33 -0.25
C ALA A 500 19.35 5.54 -1.49
N LEU A 501 18.63 4.43 -1.27
CA LEU A 501 18.01 3.68 -2.37
C LEU A 501 16.89 4.47 -3.05
N ALA A 502 16.01 5.11 -2.27
CA ALA A 502 14.94 5.94 -2.82
C ALA A 502 15.50 7.11 -3.63
N GLU A 503 16.52 7.79 -3.10
CA GLU A 503 17.20 8.89 -3.78
C GLU A 503 17.89 8.43 -5.08
N ALA A 504 18.55 7.27 -5.07
CA ALA A 504 19.18 6.72 -6.27
C ALA A 504 18.15 6.41 -7.37
N ILE A 505 16.97 5.92 -7.00
CA ILE A 505 15.86 5.69 -7.95
C ILE A 505 15.35 7.03 -8.49
N VAL A 506 15.14 8.03 -7.64
CA VAL A 506 14.72 9.39 -8.05
C VAL A 506 15.67 9.96 -9.11
N ARG A 507 16.98 10.00 -8.80
CA ARG A 507 18.01 10.52 -9.72
C ARG A 507 17.99 9.77 -11.06
N HIS A 508 17.80 8.45 -11.03
CA HIS A 508 17.75 7.65 -12.25
C HIS A 508 16.53 7.97 -13.11
N VAL A 509 15.35 8.10 -12.49
CA VAL A 509 14.10 8.43 -13.20
C VAL A 509 14.16 9.84 -13.80
N GLU A 510 14.68 10.81 -13.05
CA GLU A 510 14.87 12.18 -13.54
C GLU A 510 15.82 12.22 -14.75
N HIS A 511 16.93 11.50 -14.68
CA HIS A 511 17.89 11.40 -15.78
C HIS A 511 17.30 10.74 -17.03
N GLN A 512 16.42 9.74 -16.86
CA GLN A 512 15.68 9.15 -17.98
C GLN A 512 14.68 10.15 -18.59
N ARG A 513 14.04 10.98 -17.77
CA ARG A 513 13.08 11.99 -18.21
C ARG A 513 13.75 13.05 -19.06
N ASP A 514 14.91 13.54 -18.64
CA ASP A 514 15.67 14.58 -19.36
C ASP A 514 16.23 14.10 -20.71
N ARG A 515 16.44 12.79 -20.86
CA ARG A 515 16.90 12.16 -22.11
C ARG A 515 15.78 11.87 -23.11
N ARG A 516 14.52 11.87 -22.69
CA ARG A 516 13.38 11.73 -23.61
C ARG A 516 13.08 13.11 -24.23
N PRO A 517 13.16 13.28 -25.57
CA PRO A 517 12.81 14.55 -26.19
C PRO A 517 11.37 14.95 -25.84
N ALA A 518 11.14 16.24 -25.61
CA ALA A 518 9.86 16.83 -25.16
C ALA A 518 8.67 16.62 -26.12
N SER A 519 8.84 15.89 -27.22
CA SER A 519 7.80 15.55 -28.20
C SER A 519 6.97 14.32 -27.84
N ALA A 520 7.29 13.58 -26.77
CA ALA A 520 6.57 12.35 -26.40
C ALA A 520 5.48 12.51 -25.31
N ASN A 521 5.27 13.73 -24.77
CA ASN A 521 4.25 14.03 -23.75
C ASN A 521 3.35 15.21 -24.19
N ARG A 522 2.71 15.11 -25.36
CA ARG A 522 1.61 16.00 -25.76
C ARG A 522 0.34 15.21 -25.97
#